data_AF-A0A3C0SU14-F1
#
_entry.id   AF-A0A3C0SU14-F1
#
_cell.length_a   1.000
_cell.length_b   1.000
_cell.length_c   1.000
_cell.angle_alpha   90.00
_cell.angle_beta   90.00
_cell.angle_gamma   90.00
#
_symmetry.space_group_name_H-M   'P 1'
#
loop_
_entity.id
_entity.type
_entity.pdbx_description
1 polymer ?
#
loop_
_entity_poly.entity_id
_entity_poly.type
_entity_poly.pdbx_seq_one_letter_code
_entity_poly.pdbx_strand_id
1 'polypeptide(L)'
;KDAFFSYDGTIFLIAHDIYFLNKIINKIFELNEDGVKEYLGNYSYYVEKKKNPLRFEYIEEGSGITKTQIKLDKKKKREAEKVEKEKANLIKTIENKIAATEEFLEDLQGQLCLEEVYSNPEKSIEINKE
;
A
#
# COMPACT_ATOMS: atom_id res chain seq x y z
N LYS A 1 -12.20 8.72 -10.40
CA LYS A 1 -11.54 7.75 -11.30
C LYS A 1 -11.38 6.37 -10.66
N ASP A 2 -12.03 6.12 -9.50
CA ASP A 2 -11.71 4.98 -8.61
C ASP A 2 -12.83 3.95 -8.45
N ALA A 3 -14.00 4.19 -9.06
CA ALA A 3 -15.21 3.37 -8.85
C ALA A 3 -15.04 1.89 -9.25
N PHE A 4 -14.15 1.59 -10.22
CA PHE A 4 -13.92 0.22 -10.70
C PHE A 4 -13.01 -0.59 -9.78
N PHE A 5 -12.17 0.05 -8.96
CA PHE A 5 -11.24 -0.66 -8.07
C PHE A 5 -11.88 -1.14 -6.77
N SER A 6 -13.04 -0.59 -6.43
CA SER A 6 -13.84 -0.94 -5.24
C SER A 6 -15.03 -1.83 -5.57
N TYR A 7 -15.21 -2.24 -6.83
CA TYR A 7 -16.31 -3.12 -7.23
C TYR A 7 -15.90 -4.58 -7.06
N ASP A 8 -16.61 -5.30 -6.20
CA ASP A 8 -16.32 -6.71 -5.88
C ASP A 8 -16.86 -7.72 -6.91
N GLY A 9 -17.62 -7.26 -7.91
CA GLY A 9 -18.19 -8.11 -8.96
C GLY A 9 -17.28 -8.32 -10.17
N THR A 10 -17.80 -9.01 -11.19
CA THR A 10 -17.13 -9.16 -12.49
C THR A 10 -17.61 -8.07 -13.45
N ILE A 11 -16.67 -7.36 -14.06
CA ILE A 11 -16.96 -6.31 -15.04
C ILE A 11 -16.46 -6.78 -16.40
N PHE A 12 -17.34 -6.73 -17.40
CA PHE A 12 -16.95 -6.86 -18.80
C PHE A 12 -16.88 -5.46 -19.39
N LEU A 13 -15.73 -5.11 -19.97
CA LEU A 13 -15.46 -3.76 -20.45
C LEU A 13 -14.93 -3.80 -21.87
N ILE A 14 -15.52 -3.00 -22.73
CA ILE A 14 -15.06 -2.75 -24.10
C ILE A 14 -14.65 -1.27 -24.14
N ALA A 15 -13.37 -1.02 -24.42
CA ALA A 15 -12.84 0.33 -24.50
C ALA A 15 -11.75 0.41 -25.58
N HIS A 16 -11.50 1.62 -26.07
CA HIS A 16 -10.44 1.90 -27.03
C HIS A 16 -9.18 2.50 -26.37
N ASP A 17 -9.27 2.96 -25.12
CA ASP A 17 -8.13 3.50 -24.38
C ASP A 17 -7.28 2.37 -23.79
N ILE A 18 -6.13 2.15 -24.42
CA ILE A 18 -5.15 1.13 -24.05
C ILE A 18 -4.57 1.39 -22.64
N TYR A 19 -4.34 2.65 -22.26
CA TYR A 19 -3.79 2.99 -20.95
C TYR A 19 -4.81 2.74 -19.83
N PHE A 20 -6.08 2.97 -20.12
CA PHE A 20 -7.18 2.64 -19.21
C PHE A 20 -7.33 1.13 -19.04
N LEU A 21 -7.38 0.40 -20.16
CA LEU A 21 -7.47 -1.06 -20.19
C LEU A 21 -6.34 -1.70 -19.38
N ASN A 22 -5.09 -1.27 -19.61
CA ASN A 22 -3.92 -1.86 -18.94
C ASN A 22 -3.95 -1.74 -17.40
N LYS A 23 -4.62 -0.71 -16.86
CA LYS A 23 -4.72 -0.48 -15.41
C LYS A 23 -5.80 -1.31 -14.74
N ILE A 24 -6.85 -1.66 -15.47
CA ILE A 24 -8.09 -2.23 -14.89
C ILE A 24 -8.24 -3.71 -15.21
N ILE A 25 -7.92 -4.12 -16.44
CA ILE A 25 -8.15 -5.50 -16.87
C ILE A 25 -7.08 -6.43 -16.34
N ASN A 26 -7.52 -7.63 -16.01
CA ASN A 26 -6.68 -8.76 -15.58
C ASN A 26 -6.78 -9.95 -16.53
N LYS A 27 -7.57 -9.80 -17.59
CA LYS A 27 -7.87 -10.81 -18.59
C LYS A 27 -8.31 -10.13 -19.88
N ILE A 28 -7.85 -10.67 -21.00
CA ILE A 28 -8.20 -10.22 -22.34
C ILE A 28 -8.79 -11.40 -23.10
N PHE A 29 -9.90 -11.15 -23.79
CA PHE A 29 -10.46 -12.09 -24.76
C PHE A 29 -10.21 -11.49 -26.14
N GLU A 30 -9.42 -12.18 -26.96
CA GLU A 30 -9.23 -11.84 -28.36
C GLU A 30 -10.22 -12.66 -29.17
N LEU A 31 -11.07 -11.99 -29.94
CA LEU A 31 -11.96 -12.64 -30.90
C LEU A 31 -11.26 -12.68 -32.26
N ASN A 32 -11.02 -13.87 -32.76
CA ASN A 32 -10.46 -14.15 -34.09
C ASN A 32 -11.49 -14.91 -34.94
N GLU A 33 -11.23 -15.05 -36.24
CA GLU A 33 -12.12 -15.80 -37.17
C GLU A 33 -12.31 -17.26 -36.76
N ASP A 34 -11.26 -17.88 -36.17
CA ASP A 34 -11.29 -19.27 -35.69
C ASP A 34 -11.87 -19.44 -34.28
N GLY A 35 -12.22 -18.34 -33.60
CA GLY A 35 -12.81 -18.37 -32.25
C GLY A 35 -12.18 -17.40 -31.25
N VAL A 36 -12.44 -17.62 -29.96
CA VAL A 36 -12.01 -16.73 -28.87
C VAL A 36 -10.77 -17.29 -28.16
N LYS A 37 -9.71 -16.49 -28.05
CA LYS A 37 -8.52 -16.80 -27.26
C LYS A 37 -8.52 -16.00 -25.95
N GLU A 38 -8.30 -16.69 -24.83
CA GLU A 38 -8.18 -16.08 -23.50
C GLU A 38 -6.71 -15.80 -23.19
N TYR A 39 -6.41 -14.58 -22.73
CA TYR A 39 -5.11 -14.15 -22.28
C TYR A 39 -5.19 -13.72 -20.82
N LEU A 40 -4.42 -14.36 -19.93
CA LEU A 40 -4.36 -14.05 -18.51
C LEU A 40 -3.30 -12.97 -18.25
N GLY A 41 -3.74 -11.72 -18.15
CA GLY A 41 -2.84 -10.60 -17.90
C GLY A 41 -3.44 -9.26 -18.25
N ASN A 42 -2.63 -8.21 -18.12
CA ASN A 42 -2.96 -6.87 -18.58
C ASN A 42 -2.68 -6.73 -20.09
N TYR A 43 -2.95 -5.55 -20.65
CA TYR A 43 -2.72 -5.30 -22.07
C TYR A 43 -1.25 -5.41 -22.47
N SER A 44 -0.33 -4.92 -21.63
CA SER A 44 1.10 -5.04 -21.87
C SER A 44 1.52 -6.51 -22.04
N TYR A 45 1.04 -7.40 -21.16
CA TYR A 45 1.29 -8.83 -21.25
C TYR A 45 0.74 -9.44 -22.55
N TYR A 46 -0.48 -9.09 -22.96
CA TYR A 46 -1.05 -9.55 -24.23
C TYR A 46 -0.19 -9.14 -25.44
N VAL A 47 0.28 -7.89 -25.48
CA VAL A 47 1.14 -7.40 -26.57
C VAL A 47 2.47 -8.16 -26.59
N GLU A 48 3.07 -8.42 -25.43
CA GLU A 48 4.31 -9.19 -25.35
C GLU A 48 4.12 -10.65 -25.78
N LYS A 49 3.03 -11.29 -25.35
CA LYS A 49 2.70 -12.66 -25.75
C LYS A 49 2.43 -12.75 -27.26
N LYS A 50 1.78 -11.74 -27.85
CA LYS A 50 1.54 -11.65 -29.29
C LYS A 50 2.82 -11.44 -30.09
N LYS A 51 3.80 -10.69 -29.54
CA LYS A 51 5.11 -10.49 -30.17
C LYS A 51 6.03 -11.70 -30.06
N ASN A 52 6.00 -12.43 -28.94
CA ASN A 52 6.90 -13.53 -28.66
C ASN A 52 6.14 -14.76 -28.12
N PRO A 53 5.33 -15.44 -28.95
CA PRO A 53 4.48 -16.55 -28.50
C PRO A 53 5.28 -17.69 -27.84
N LEU A 54 6.42 -18.06 -28.43
CA LEU A 54 7.32 -19.13 -27.96
C LEU A 54 7.92 -18.88 -26.57
N ARG A 55 8.07 -17.61 -26.16
CA ARG A 55 8.69 -17.26 -24.86
C ARG A 55 7.76 -17.56 -23.69
N PHE A 56 6.45 -17.54 -23.91
CA PHE A 56 5.45 -17.70 -22.85
C PHE A 56 4.83 -19.11 -22.80
N GLU A 57 5.12 -19.96 -23.77
CA GLU A 57 4.68 -21.36 -23.84
C GLU A 57 5.25 -22.18 -22.65
N TYR A 58 6.54 -21.98 -22.34
CA TYR A 58 7.20 -22.57 -21.17
C TYR A 58 6.63 -22.11 -19.82
N ILE A 59 6.01 -20.93 -19.78
CA ILE A 59 5.44 -20.38 -18.54
C ILE A 59 4.07 -21.00 -18.28
N GLU A 60 3.26 -21.24 -19.31
CA GLU A 60 1.93 -21.86 -19.17
C GLU A 60 2.01 -23.35 -18.80
N GLU A 61 2.99 -24.10 -19.32
CA GLU A 61 3.18 -25.52 -18.93
C GLU A 61 3.64 -25.69 -17.47
N GLY A 62 4.39 -24.72 -16.93
CA GLY A 62 4.82 -24.72 -15.51
C GLY A 62 3.84 -24.06 -14.55
N SER A 63 2.83 -23.34 -15.06
CA SER A 63 1.90 -22.55 -14.27
C SER A 63 0.47 -23.06 -14.45
N GLY A 64 0.15 -24.17 -13.77
CA GLY A 64 -1.23 -24.55 -13.43
C GLY A 64 -1.90 -23.53 -12.48
N ILE A 65 -1.67 -22.24 -12.70
CA ILE A 65 -2.16 -21.15 -11.88
C ILE A 65 -3.60 -20.88 -12.32
N THR A 66 -4.50 -21.61 -11.69
CA THR A 66 -5.93 -21.36 -11.76
C THR A 66 -6.25 -19.91 -11.38
N LYS A 67 -7.35 -19.38 -11.94
CA LYS A 67 -7.90 -18.00 -11.76
C LYS A 67 -7.96 -17.53 -10.29
N THR A 68 -7.91 -18.46 -9.34
CA THR A 68 -7.86 -18.26 -7.89
C THR A 68 -6.50 -17.77 -7.39
N GLN A 69 -5.39 -18.33 -7.89
CA GLN A 69 -4.05 -18.06 -7.37
C GLN A 69 -3.53 -16.66 -7.75
N ILE A 70 -3.78 -16.20 -8.97
CA ILE A 70 -3.39 -14.83 -9.41
C ILE A 70 -4.16 -13.76 -8.61
N LYS A 71 -5.45 -14.00 -8.32
CA LYS A 71 -6.25 -13.11 -7.47
C LYS A 71 -5.77 -13.12 -6.03
N LEU A 72 -5.40 -14.30 -5.50
CA LEU A 72 -4.87 -14.44 -4.14
C LEU A 72 -3.56 -13.65 -3.99
N ASP A 73 -2.66 -13.78 -4.95
CA ASP A 73 -1.34 -13.13 -4.91
C ASP A 73 -1.46 -11.60 -4.98
N LYS A 74 -2.31 -11.10 -5.88
CA LYS A 74 -2.58 -9.66 -6.01
C LYS A 74 -3.28 -9.08 -4.77
N LYS A 75 -4.18 -9.84 -4.13
CA LYS A 75 -4.82 -9.43 -2.86
C LYS A 75 -3.81 -9.38 -1.72
N LYS A 76 -2.99 -10.42 -1.58
CA LYS A 76 -1.97 -10.56 -0.54
C LYS A 76 -0.91 -9.45 -0.63
N LYS A 77 -0.46 -9.11 -1.84
CA LYS A 77 0.50 -8.02 -2.07
C LYS A 77 -0.08 -6.65 -1.69
N ARG A 78 -1.36 -6.40 -1.99
CA ARG A 78 -2.04 -5.13 -1.67
C ARG A 78 -2.31 -4.98 -0.18
N GLU A 79 -2.60 -6.08 0.51
CA GLU A 79 -2.79 -6.10 1.97
C GLU A 79 -1.47 -5.86 2.70
N ALA A 80 -0.37 -6.49 2.24
CA ALA A 80 0.97 -6.22 2.76
C ALA A 80 1.37 -4.75 2.62
N GLU A 81 1.14 -4.14 1.45
CA GLU A 81 1.48 -2.72 1.22
C GLU A 81 0.65 -1.75 2.08
N LYS A 82 -0.61 -2.10 2.39
CA LYS A 82 -1.43 -1.30 3.32
C LYS A 82 -0.91 -1.38 4.74
N VAL A 83 -0.63 -2.59 5.22
CA VAL A 83 -0.08 -2.82 6.57
C VAL A 83 1.24 -2.08 6.74
N GLU A 84 2.08 -2.05 5.70
CA GLU A 84 3.37 -1.34 5.73
C GLU A 84 3.20 0.18 5.80
N LYS A 85 2.24 0.74 5.06
CA LYS A 85 1.89 2.18 5.15
C LYS A 85 1.29 2.56 6.50
N GLU A 86 0.43 1.70 7.06
CA GLU A 86 -0.15 1.93 8.39
C GLU A 86 0.93 1.94 9.48
N LYS A 87 1.88 0.98 9.43
CA LYS A 87 3.04 0.97 10.33
C LYS A 87 3.89 2.23 10.20
N ALA A 88 4.17 2.67 8.98
CA ALA A 88 4.96 3.88 8.73
C ALA A 88 4.27 5.14 9.31
N ASN A 89 2.94 5.25 9.19
CA ASN A 89 2.18 6.35 9.78
C ASN A 89 2.16 6.29 11.31
N LEU A 90 2.08 5.08 11.88
CA LEU A 90 2.12 4.89 13.33
C LEU A 90 3.46 5.35 13.91
N ILE A 91 4.57 4.96 13.26
CA ILE A 91 5.93 5.37 13.65
C ILE A 91 6.04 6.90 13.67
N LYS A 92 5.64 7.58 12.58
CA LYS A 92 5.67 9.06 12.53
C LYS A 92 4.86 9.71 13.64
N THR A 93 3.71 9.13 13.97
CA THR A 93 2.86 9.67 15.05
C THR A 93 3.54 9.51 16.42
N ILE A 94 4.21 8.37 16.64
CA ILE A 94 4.96 8.11 17.86
C ILE A 94 6.18 9.04 17.96
N GLU A 95 6.94 9.21 16.87
CA GLU A 95 8.08 10.12 16.80
C GLU A 95 7.69 11.55 17.18
N ASN A 96 6.58 12.07 16.63
CA ASN A 96 6.09 13.40 16.99
C ASN A 96 5.68 13.51 18.46
N LYS A 97 5.11 12.44 19.04
CA LYS A 97 4.75 12.43 20.47
C LYS A 97 5.99 12.41 21.36
N ILE A 98 7.02 11.66 20.98
CA ILE A 98 8.30 11.64 21.69
C ILE A 98 8.91 13.04 21.67
N ALA A 99 9.02 13.67 20.50
CA ALA A 99 9.56 15.01 20.36
C ALA A 99 8.82 16.04 21.23
N ALA A 100 7.48 16.02 21.24
CA ALA A 100 6.69 16.91 22.10
C ALA A 100 6.90 16.64 23.60
N THR A 101 7.11 15.37 23.99
CA THR A 101 7.36 15.00 25.39
C THR A 101 8.76 15.42 25.82
N GLU A 102 9.74 15.30 24.94
CA GLU A 102 11.12 15.75 25.15
C GLU A 102 11.18 17.27 25.29
N GLU A 103 10.48 18.01 24.42
CA GLU A 103 10.36 19.47 24.52
C GLU A 103 9.71 19.89 25.85
N PHE A 104 8.64 19.19 26.27
CA PHE A 104 7.99 19.45 27.55
C PHE A 104 8.89 19.14 28.76
N LEU A 105 9.70 18.07 28.68
CA LEU A 105 10.70 17.75 29.71
C LEU A 105 11.81 18.80 29.76
N GLU A 106 12.27 19.30 28.62
CA GLU A 106 13.28 20.36 28.55
C GLU A 106 12.74 21.68 29.14
N ASP A 107 11.48 22.02 28.86
CA ASP A 107 10.82 23.18 29.47
C ASP A 107 10.69 23.04 30.99
N LEU A 108 10.23 21.88 31.49
CA LEU A 108 10.17 21.57 32.93
C LEU A 108 11.54 21.63 33.60
N GLN A 109 12.57 21.08 32.96
CA GLN A 109 13.95 21.16 33.47
C GLN A 109 14.46 22.61 33.46
N GLY A 110 14.11 23.39 32.45
CA GLY A 110 14.40 24.82 32.39
C GLY A 110 13.74 25.61 33.52
N GLN A 111 12.47 25.30 33.82
CA GLN A 111 11.73 25.89 34.94
C GLN A 111 12.34 25.52 36.30
N LEU A 112 12.82 24.28 36.46
CA LEU A 112 13.56 23.84 37.64
C LEU A 112 14.93 24.53 37.80
N CYS A 113 15.54 24.97 36.69
CA CYS A 113 16.82 25.71 36.68
C CYS A 113 16.66 27.21 36.96
N LEU A 114 15.44 27.74 37.11
CA LEU A 114 15.24 29.13 37.51
C LEU A 114 15.68 29.31 38.97
N GLU A 115 16.56 30.30 39.19
CA GLU A 115 17.16 30.75 40.47
C GLU A 115 16.15 30.91 41.63
N GLU A 116 14.85 31.05 41.33
CA GLU A 116 13.78 31.23 42.32
C GLU A 116 13.44 29.97 43.13
N VAL A 117 13.72 28.75 42.64
CA VAL A 117 13.46 27.50 43.39
C VAL A 117 14.63 27.15 44.32
N TYR A 118 15.86 27.54 43.97
CA TYR A 118 17.04 27.29 44.80
C TYR A 118 17.11 28.20 46.04
N SER A 119 16.49 29.38 45.98
CA SER A 119 16.56 30.38 47.05
C SER A 119 15.46 30.27 48.12
N ASN A 120 14.46 29.37 47.98
CA ASN A 120 13.40 29.25 48.97
C ASN A 120 12.96 27.78 49.25
N PRO A 121 13.33 27.19 50.41
CA PRO A 121 13.12 25.77 50.73
C PRO A 121 11.67 25.27 50.71
N GLU A 122 10.67 26.14 50.87
CA GLU A 122 9.26 25.74 50.99
C GLU A 122 8.62 25.35 49.64
N LYS A 123 9.01 25.98 48.51
CA LYS A 123 8.46 25.65 47.18
C LYS A 123 9.02 24.35 46.59
N SER A 124 10.21 23.94 47.02
CA SER A 124 10.85 22.69 46.57
C SER A 124 10.06 21.44 46.97
N ILE A 125 9.32 21.50 48.09
CA ILE A 125 8.50 20.38 48.60
C ILE A 125 7.18 20.26 47.84
N GLU A 126 6.63 21.38 47.34
CA GLU A 126 5.35 21.42 46.63
C GLU A 126 5.46 20.84 45.22
N ILE A 127 6.55 21.15 44.51
CA ILE A 127 6.81 20.66 43.14
C ILE A 127 7.24 19.18 43.11
N ASN A 128 7.75 18.63 44.21
CA ASN A 128 8.15 17.21 44.29
C ASN A 128 6.98 16.25 44.58
N LYS A 129 5.76 16.77 44.79
CA LYS A 129 4.58 15.98 45.16
C LYS A 129 3.52 15.86 44.06
N GLU A 130 3.64 16.60 42.96
CA GLU A 130 2.81 16.44 41.75
C GLU A 130 3.50 15.62 40.65
#